data_AF-A0A1S4DN35-F1
#
_entry.id   AF-A0A1S4DN35-F1
#
_cell.length_a   1.000
_cell.length_b   1.000
_cell.length_c   1.000
_cell.angle_alpha   90.00
_cell.angle_beta   90.00
_cell.angle_gamma   90.00
#
_symmetry.space_group_name_H-M   'P 1'
#
loop_
_entity.id
_entity.type
_entity.pdbx_description
1 polymer ?
#
loop_
_entity_poly.entity_id
_entity_poly.type
_entity_poly.pdbx_seq_one_letter_code
_entity_poly.pdbx_strand_id
1 'polypeptide(L)'
;MDSSSLTCKKLTVITVLAVLIQVIGLALFVLGFFPVKPALSGFSGVEGFYQPGADSAEFQNTTNLSESQLKYLYQDLSLVPPLFDRLILMVIDGLPAEFVLGKDGQPPQKAFKEAMPYTQSLLSKGRAIGYHAKAAPPTVTMPRLKAMVSGAVGGFLDVAFNFNTQALLDDNIIVQFLKVGWKIVMHGDDTWLKLFPGMFSRHDGVSSFFVKDTVQVDQNVSRHLVDELGRTDWSLLILHYLGLDHVGHLGGRNSVLMAPKLGEMDEVIKTIDLNSLPTNDNNQGRTLLLVVSDHGMTENGNHGGSSYEEIDSLALFIGPTNFGSTSGTPNKANQVDLASTLALLFGVPIPMNNVGMLMAETFKSLTGMMDLVEQEVTIVWKRPFVVCI
;
A
#
# COMPACT_ATOMS: atom_id res chain seq x y z
N MET A 1 -55.18 -5.64 43.35
CA MET A 1 -54.09 -5.61 42.35
C MET A 1 -53.61 -7.05 42.23
N ASP A 2 -54.19 -7.80 41.30
CA ASP A 2 -53.82 -9.21 41.09
C ASP A 2 -52.45 -9.27 40.42
N SER A 3 -51.45 -9.75 41.17
CA SER A 3 -50.16 -10.16 40.60
C SER A 3 -50.40 -11.45 39.82
N SER A 4 -50.71 -11.32 38.52
CA SER A 4 -50.84 -12.49 37.66
C SER A 4 -49.50 -13.23 37.64
N SER A 5 -49.46 -14.40 38.29
CA SER A 5 -48.25 -15.24 38.32
C SER A 5 -47.82 -15.58 36.90
N LEU A 6 -46.52 -15.41 36.62
CA LEU A 6 -45.95 -15.73 35.32
C LEU A 6 -46.06 -17.25 35.12
N THR A 7 -46.95 -17.71 34.25
CA THR A 7 -47.06 -19.14 33.95
C THR A 7 -45.86 -19.59 33.12
N CYS A 8 -45.45 -20.85 33.26
CA CYS A 8 -44.33 -21.43 32.49
C CYS A 8 -44.51 -21.23 30.97
N LYS A 9 -45.76 -21.27 30.48
CA LYS A 9 -46.11 -20.95 29.08
C LYS A 9 -45.82 -19.49 28.72
N LYS A 10 -46.23 -18.53 29.56
CA LYS A 10 -45.95 -17.10 29.34
C LYS A 10 -44.45 -16.82 29.38
N LEU A 11 -43.72 -17.41 30.31
CA LEU A 11 -42.25 -17.29 30.39
C LEU A 11 -41.59 -17.84 29.12
N THR A 12 -41.99 -19.02 28.66
CA THR A 12 -41.47 -19.63 27.42
C THR A 12 -41.70 -18.73 26.20
N VAL A 13 -42.90 -18.17 26.05
CA VAL A 13 -43.21 -17.25 24.95
C VAL A 13 -42.35 -15.98 25.01
N ILE A 14 -42.17 -15.40 26.21
CA ILE A 14 -41.32 -14.22 26.40
C ILE A 14 -39.86 -14.54 26.05
N THR A 15 -39.33 -15.68 26.50
CA THR A 15 -37.96 -16.10 26.20
C THR A 15 -37.75 -16.32 24.70
N VAL A 16 -38.68 -17.02 24.03
CA VAL A 16 -38.61 -17.22 22.57
C VAL A 16 -38.65 -15.88 21.83
N LEU A 17 -39.52 -14.95 22.25
CA LEU A 17 -39.59 -13.62 21.64
C LEU A 17 -38.29 -12.82 21.87
N ALA A 18 -37.71 -12.89 23.07
CA ALA A 18 -36.45 -12.22 23.38
C ALA A 18 -35.29 -12.77 22.54
N VAL A 19 -35.21 -14.10 22.37
CA VAL A 19 -34.22 -14.73 21.49
C VAL A 19 -34.43 -14.31 20.03
N LEU A 20 -35.68 -14.27 19.55
CA LEU A 20 -35.98 -13.79 18.20
C LEU A 20 -35.55 -12.33 17.99
N ILE A 21 -35.84 -11.44 18.95
CA ILE A 21 -35.40 -10.04 18.91
C ILE A 21 -33.87 -9.97 18.91
N GLN A 22 -33.19 -10.79 19.70
CA GLN A 22 -31.73 -10.83 19.73
C GLN A 22 -31.14 -11.31 18.40
N VAL A 23 -31.73 -12.34 17.78
CA VAL A 23 -31.31 -12.83 16.46
C VAL A 23 -31.56 -11.77 15.38
N ILE A 24 -32.70 -11.09 15.39
CA ILE A 24 -33.00 -10.00 14.46
C ILE A 24 -32.03 -8.83 14.69
N GLY A 25 -31.77 -8.45 15.94
CA GLY A 25 -30.83 -7.39 16.29
C GLY A 25 -29.41 -7.72 15.83
N LEU A 26 -28.97 -8.97 16.03
CA LEU A 26 -27.69 -9.44 15.53
C LEU A 26 -27.64 -9.44 13.99
N ALA A 27 -28.71 -9.87 13.31
CA ALA A 27 -28.78 -9.84 11.86
C ALA A 27 -28.72 -8.41 11.30
N LEU A 28 -29.46 -7.47 11.90
CA LEU A 28 -29.40 -6.05 11.55
C LEU A 28 -28.02 -5.45 11.81
N PHE A 29 -27.39 -5.81 12.94
CA PHE A 29 -26.02 -5.41 13.24
C PHE A 29 -25.06 -5.96 12.19
N VAL A 30 -25.08 -7.26 11.88
CA VAL A 30 -24.17 -7.86 10.90
C VAL A 30 -24.38 -7.24 9.51
N LEU A 31 -25.61 -7.05 9.07
CA LEU A 31 -25.92 -6.48 7.75
C LEU A 31 -25.61 -4.98 7.64
N GLY A 32 -25.79 -4.22 8.71
CA GLY A 32 -25.57 -2.77 8.72
C GLY A 32 -24.16 -2.34 9.12
N PHE A 33 -23.53 -3.05 10.05
CA PHE A 33 -22.18 -2.75 10.56
C PHE A 33 -21.09 -3.29 9.63
N PHE A 34 -21.38 -4.36 8.89
CA PHE A 34 -20.47 -4.90 7.89
C PHE A 34 -21.04 -4.74 6.48
N PRO A 35 -20.97 -3.52 5.89
CA PRO A 35 -21.40 -3.33 4.53
C PRO A 35 -20.56 -4.21 3.60
N VAL A 36 -21.22 -5.12 2.88
CA VAL A 36 -20.61 -5.88 1.79
C VAL A 36 -20.61 -4.96 0.58
N LYS A 37 -19.47 -4.34 0.27
CA LYS A 37 -19.31 -3.67 -1.01
C LYS A 37 -19.30 -4.74 -2.10
N PRO A 38 -20.21 -4.71 -3.10
CA PRO A 38 -20.11 -5.61 -4.23
C PRO A 38 -18.80 -5.33 -4.96
N ALA A 39 -17.86 -6.28 -4.92
CA ALA A 39 -16.63 -6.19 -5.71
C ALA A 39 -16.96 -6.50 -7.18
N LEU A 40 -16.42 -5.68 -8.08
CA LEU A 40 -16.46 -5.97 -9.51
C LEU A 40 -15.54 -7.16 -9.78
N SER A 41 -16.06 -8.17 -10.49
CA SER A 41 -15.28 -9.33 -10.89
C SER A 41 -14.36 -9.03 -12.06
N GLY A 42 -13.23 -9.73 -12.13
CA GLY A 42 -12.28 -9.62 -13.23
C GLY A 42 -11.15 -8.63 -12.93
N PHE A 43 -10.40 -8.28 -13.96
CA PHE A 43 -9.22 -7.43 -13.87
C PHE A 43 -9.31 -6.32 -14.90
N SER A 44 -8.95 -5.09 -14.52
CA SER A 44 -8.86 -3.97 -15.43
C SER A 44 -7.93 -4.30 -16.60
N GLY A 45 -8.37 -3.93 -17.79
CA GLY A 45 -7.65 -4.01 -19.04
C GLY A 45 -7.71 -2.70 -19.82
N VAL A 46 -7.80 -2.79 -21.14
CA VAL A 46 -7.84 -1.62 -22.02
C VAL A 46 -9.04 -0.73 -21.76
N GLU A 47 -10.18 -1.30 -21.34
CA GLU A 47 -11.41 -0.58 -21.03
C GLU A 47 -11.26 0.42 -19.88
N GLY A 48 -10.19 0.32 -19.09
CA GLY A 48 -9.84 1.30 -18.07
C GLY A 48 -9.48 2.67 -18.66
N PHE A 49 -8.93 2.71 -19.88
CA PHE A 49 -8.45 3.94 -20.53
C PHE A 49 -9.52 4.67 -21.37
N TYR A 50 -10.73 4.13 -21.45
CA TYR A 50 -11.82 4.70 -22.27
C TYR A 50 -12.97 5.21 -21.41
N GLN A 51 -13.73 6.15 -21.97
CA GLN A 51 -14.94 6.66 -21.30
C GLN A 51 -16.02 5.57 -21.19
N PRO A 52 -16.85 5.60 -20.12
CA PRO A 52 -17.97 4.69 -19.99
C PRO A 52 -18.91 4.77 -21.19
N GLY A 53 -19.23 3.62 -21.79
CA GLY A 53 -20.09 3.53 -22.98
C GLY A 53 -19.34 3.45 -24.31
N ALA A 54 -18.00 3.41 -24.30
CA ALA A 54 -17.21 3.03 -25.47
C ALA A 54 -17.55 1.59 -25.93
N ASP A 55 -17.52 1.35 -27.25
CA ASP A 55 -18.05 0.14 -27.84
C ASP A 55 -17.19 -1.09 -27.52
N SER A 56 -17.82 -2.12 -26.94
CA SER A 56 -17.13 -3.31 -26.43
C SER A 56 -16.41 -4.14 -27.50
N ALA A 57 -16.77 -3.93 -28.78
CA ALA A 57 -16.15 -4.59 -29.92
C ALA A 57 -14.67 -4.20 -30.12
N GLU A 58 -14.24 -3.02 -29.68
CA GLU A 58 -12.82 -2.61 -29.76
C GLU A 58 -11.93 -3.39 -28.78
N PHE A 59 -12.48 -3.89 -27.67
CA PHE A 59 -11.70 -4.50 -26.58
C PHE A 59 -11.41 -6.00 -26.79
N GLN A 60 -12.21 -6.71 -27.60
CA GLN A 60 -12.10 -8.18 -27.74
C GLN A 60 -10.80 -8.66 -28.38
N ASN A 61 -10.11 -7.82 -29.17
CA ASN A 61 -8.85 -8.15 -29.83
C ASN A 61 -7.63 -8.19 -28.91
N THR A 62 -7.77 -7.83 -27.63
CA THR A 62 -6.63 -7.71 -26.70
C THR A 62 -6.27 -8.99 -25.96
N THR A 63 -7.16 -9.99 -25.98
CA THR A 63 -7.00 -11.26 -25.23
C THR A 63 -5.85 -12.16 -25.73
N ASN A 64 -5.34 -11.93 -26.94
CA ASN A 64 -4.26 -12.72 -27.56
C ASN A 64 -2.92 -11.98 -27.65
N LEU A 65 -2.78 -10.82 -27.00
CA LEU A 65 -1.54 -10.05 -27.04
C LEU A 65 -0.46 -10.68 -26.15
N SER A 66 0.78 -10.71 -26.65
CA SER A 66 1.94 -10.99 -25.79
C SER A 66 2.12 -9.90 -24.73
N GLU A 67 2.79 -10.22 -23.62
CA GLU A 67 3.10 -9.28 -22.53
C GLU A 67 3.74 -7.98 -23.05
N SER A 68 4.66 -8.07 -24.02
CA SER A 68 5.31 -6.89 -24.62
C SER A 68 4.37 -6.05 -25.48
N GLN A 69 3.46 -6.69 -26.22
CA GLN A 69 2.45 -5.97 -27.01
C GLN A 69 1.45 -5.28 -26.09
N LEU A 70 1.06 -5.93 -24.99
CA LEU A 70 0.16 -5.36 -24.00
C LEU A 70 0.79 -4.15 -23.29
N LYS A 71 2.06 -4.26 -22.91
CA LYS A 71 2.83 -3.14 -22.35
C LYS A 71 2.83 -1.92 -23.28
N TYR A 72 3.15 -2.12 -24.56
CA TYR A 72 3.14 -1.04 -25.54
C TYR A 72 1.75 -0.43 -25.71
N LEU A 73 0.72 -1.26 -25.80
CA LEU A 73 -0.66 -0.81 -25.94
C LEU A 73 -1.11 0.05 -24.76
N TYR A 74 -0.84 -0.38 -23.52
CA TYR A 74 -1.20 0.43 -22.34
C TYR A 74 -0.42 1.74 -22.26
N GLN A 75 0.85 1.75 -22.65
CA GLN A 75 1.64 2.98 -22.72
C GLN A 75 1.09 3.97 -23.76
N ASP A 76 0.67 3.47 -24.92
CA ASP A 76 0.05 4.28 -25.97
C ASP A 76 -1.31 4.85 -25.52
N LEU A 77 -2.16 4.01 -24.90
CA LEU A 77 -3.48 4.41 -24.41
C LEU A 77 -3.45 5.30 -23.17
N SER A 78 -2.43 5.18 -22.32
CA SER A 78 -2.33 5.96 -21.09
C SER A 78 -2.14 7.45 -21.35
N LEU A 79 -1.63 7.83 -22.53
CA LEU A 79 -1.22 9.19 -22.95
C LEU A 79 -0.15 9.86 -22.08
N VAL A 80 0.05 9.36 -20.85
CA VAL A 80 1.12 9.70 -19.93
C VAL A 80 2.26 8.70 -20.13
N PRO A 81 3.45 9.15 -20.57
CA PRO A 81 4.59 8.26 -20.68
C PRO A 81 4.99 7.75 -19.30
N PRO A 82 5.34 6.46 -19.14
CA PRO A 82 5.77 5.91 -17.86
C PRO A 82 6.97 6.71 -17.34
N LEU A 83 6.90 7.10 -16.06
CA LEU A 83 7.95 7.87 -15.40
C LEU A 83 9.12 7.01 -14.94
N PHE A 84 8.86 5.73 -14.74
CA PHE A 84 9.80 4.77 -14.20
C PHE A 84 9.67 3.43 -14.93
N ASP A 85 10.77 2.68 -14.95
CA ASP A 85 10.91 1.39 -15.61
C ASP A 85 11.03 0.25 -14.58
N ARG A 86 11.46 0.58 -13.35
CA ARG A 86 11.63 -0.35 -12.23
C ARG A 86 11.09 0.25 -10.95
N LEU A 87 10.60 -0.61 -10.06
CA LEU A 87 10.11 -0.25 -8.73
C LEU A 87 10.87 -1.06 -7.67
N ILE A 88 11.35 -0.37 -6.65
CA ILE A 88 11.75 -0.99 -5.39
C ILE A 88 10.74 -0.54 -4.34
N LEU A 89 9.93 -1.48 -3.84
CA LEU A 89 8.96 -1.26 -2.78
C LEU A 89 9.56 -1.73 -1.46
N MET A 90 9.98 -0.78 -0.61
CA MET A 90 10.46 -1.05 0.74
C MET A 90 9.34 -0.79 1.73
N VAL A 91 8.85 -1.83 2.38
CA VAL A 91 7.89 -1.74 3.49
C VAL A 91 8.66 -1.80 4.80
N ILE A 92 8.50 -0.78 5.65
CA ILE A 92 9.00 -0.75 7.02
C ILE A 92 7.77 -0.89 7.93
N ASP A 93 7.56 -2.09 8.45
CA ASP A 93 6.40 -2.41 9.29
C ASP A 93 6.32 -1.48 10.51
N GLY A 94 5.15 -0.91 10.73
CA GLY A 94 4.85 -0.08 11.90
C GLY A 94 5.50 1.30 11.94
N LEU A 95 6.22 1.75 10.89
CA LEU A 95 6.90 3.06 10.89
C LEU A 95 5.89 4.24 10.81
N PRO A 96 5.70 5.06 11.87
CA PRO A 96 4.80 6.19 11.79
C PRO A 96 5.38 7.29 10.90
N ALA A 97 4.56 7.92 10.05
CA ALA A 97 5.03 9.00 9.17
C ALA A 97 5.65 10.16 9.94
N GLU A 98 5.11 10.51 11.11
CA GLU A 98 5.65 11.58 11.95
C GLU A 98 7.10 11.34 12.45
N PHE A 99 7.59 10.10 12.45
CA PHE A 99 9.00 9.82 12.78
C PHE A 99 9.97 10.35 11.71
N VAL A 100 9.49 10.50 10.47
CA VAL A 100 10.29 10.95 9.32
C VAL A 100 9.92 12.36 8.87
N LEU A 101 8.63 12.68 8.86
CA LEU A 101 8.09 13.94 8.30
C LEU A 101 7.74 14.98 9.36
N GLY A 102 7.61 14.58 10.63
CA GLY A 102 7.10 15.41 11.70
C GLY A 102 5.57 15.48 11.67
N LYS A 103 4.97 16.34 12.50
CA LYS A 103 3.52 16.43 12.67
C LYS A 103 3.08 17.85 12.98
N ASP A 104 1.93 18.26 12.44
CA ASP A 104 1.30 19.56 12.73
C ASP A 104 2.24 20.77 12.53
N GLY A 105 3.07 20.70 11.49
CA GLY A 105 4.06 21.73 11.17
C GLY A 105 5.33 21.69 12.03
N GLN A 106 5.42 20.78 12.99
CA GLN A 106 6.64 20.52 13.76
C GLN A 106 7.51 19.47 13.05
N PRO A 107 8.85 19.61 13.12
CA PRO A 107 9.76 18.60 12.60
C PRO A 107 9.66 17.29 13.40
N PRO A 108 10.21 16.17 12.88
CA PRO A 108 10.36 14.94 13.65
C PRO A 108 11.14 15.16 14.95
N GLN A 109 10.99 14.24 15.90
CA GLN A 109 11.81 14.22 17.11
C GLN A 109 13.30 14.26 16.74
N LYS A 110 14.08 15.05 17.49
CA LYS A 110 15.51 15.26 17.22
C LYS A 110 16.27 13.93 17.08
N ALA A 111 16.05 12.99 17.99
CA ALA A 111 16.71 11.68 17.96
C ALA A 111 16.40 10.88 16.68
N PHE A 112 15.17 10.95 16.17
CA PHE A 112 14.76 10.24 14.94
C PHE A 112 15.28 10.94 13.69
N LYS A 113 15.25 12.28 13.68
CA LYS A 113 15.87 13.07 12.63
C LYS A 113 17.38 12.81 12.51
N GLU A 114 18.08 12.71 13.65
CA GLU A 114 19.52 12.42 13.71
C GLU A 114 19.82 10.95 13.39
N ALA A 115 18.88 10.04 13.63
CA ALA A 115 19.00 8.63 13.25
C ALA A 115 18.84 8.40 11.74
N MET A 116 18.11 9.27 11.02
CA MET A 116 17.85 9.12 9.58
C MET A 116 18.45 10.24 8.70
N PRO A 117 19.75 10.56 8.82
CA PRO A 117 20.34 11.71 8.15
C PRO A 117 20.27 11.63 6.62
N TYR A 118 20.34 10.45 6.01
CA TYR A 118 20.27 10.29 4.56
C TYR A 118 18.87 10.61 4.04
N THR A 119 17.85 10.01 4.66
CA THR A 119 16.43 10.25 4.34
C THR A 119 16.07 11.72 4.49
N GLN A 120 16.54 12.36 5.56
CA GLN A 120 16.36 13.80 5.76
C GLN A 120 17.05 14.63 4.67
N SER A 121 18.23 14.19 4.20
CA SER A 121 18.93 14.84 3.09
C SER A 121 18.18 14.72 1.76
N LEU A 122 17.57 13.56 1.48
CA LEU A 122 16.75 13.35 0.28
C LEU A 122 15.56 14.31 0.25
N LEU A 123 14.84 14.42 1.38
CA LEU A 123 13.73 15.36 1.56
C LEU A 123 14.19 16.81 1.38
N SER A 124 15.26 17.23 2.06
CA SER A 124 15.73 18.62 2.02
C SER A 124 16.24 19.05 0.64
N LYS A 125 16.74 18.09 -0.16
CA LYS A 125 17.25 18.33 -1.53
C LYS A 125 16.18 18.21 -2.61
N GLY A 126 14.91 17.97 -2.25
CA GLY A 126 13.84 17.77 -3.23
C GLY A 126 14.02 16.51 -4.07
N ARG A 127 14.70 15.48 -3.53
CA ARG A 127 14.83 14.16 -4.17
C ARG A 127 13.77 13.17 -3.68
N ALA A 128 13.05 13.52 -2.62
CA ALA A 128 11.98 12.71 -2.08
C ALA A 128 10.70 13.51 -1.86
N ILE A 129 9.55 12.84 -1.99
CA ILE A 129 8.23 13.38 -1.66
C ILE A 129 7.63 12.50 -0.56
N GLY A 130 7.41 13.10 0.61
CA GLY A 130 6.82 12.44 1.77
C GLY A 130 5.33 12.73 1.91
N TYR A 131 4.59 11.71 2.33
CA TYR A 131 3.17 11.76 2.67
C TYR A 131 2.90 11.10 4.02
N HIS A 132 1.98 11.70 4.79
CA HIS A 132 1.18 10.98 5.77
C HIS A 132 0.08 10.22 5.01
N ALA A 133 0.35 8.97 4.67
CA ALA A 133 -0.58 8.06 4.01
C ALA A 133 -1.47 7.40 5.05
N LYS A 134 -2.71 7.88 5.23
CA LYS A 134 -3.59 7.38 6.28
C LYS A 134 -4.01 5.94 6.03
N ALA A 135 -3.66 5.05 6.97
CA ALA A 135 -4.02 3.65 6.99
C ALA A 135 -5.40 3.49 7.68
N ALA A 136 -6.43 3.11 6.93
CA ALA A 136 -7.74 2.86 7.52
C ALA A 136 -7.68 1.69 8.53
N PRO A 137 -8.48 1.68 9.60
CA PRO A 137 -8.58 0.52 10.48
C PRO A 137 -9.17 -0.70 9.75
N PRO A 138 -8.83 -1.94 10.16
CA PRO A 138 -7.86 -2.26 11.19
C PRO A 138 -6.41 -2.09 10.68
N THR A 139 -5.57 -1.49 11.52
CA THR A 139 -4.15 -1.20 11.26
C THR A 139 -3.29 -2.42 11.55
N VAL A 140 -3.54 -3.49 10.80
CA VAL A 140 -2.80 -4.76 10.85
C VAL A 140 -2.19 -5.07 9.49
N THR A 141 -0.99 -5.64 9.47
CA THR A 141 -0.16 -5.82 8.27
C THR A 141 -0.91 -6.32 7.03
N MET A 142 -1.51 -7.51 7.08
CA MET A 142 -2.12 -8.11 5.90
C MET A 142 -3.25 -7.26 5.26
N PRO A 143 -4.28 -6.79 6.01
CA PRO A 143 -5.28 -5.86 5.46
C PRO A 143 -4.70 -4.58 4.86
N ARG A 144 -3.64 -4.03 5.47
CA ARG A 144 -2.99 -2.81 4.99
C ARG A 144 -2.19 -3.06 3.71
N LEU A 145 -1.47 -4.17 3.60
CA LEU A 145 -0.83 -4.62 2.34
C LEU A 145 -1.87 -4.77 1.22
N LYS A 146 -3.02 -5.40 1.50
CA LYS A 146 -4.13 -5.52 0.53
C LYS A 146 -4.63 -4.14 0.09
N ALA A 147 -4.81 -3.21 1.02
CA ALA A 147 -5.29 -1.86 0.71
C ALA A 147 -4.30 -1.09 -0.18
N MET A 148 -2.99 -1.18 0.09
CA MET A 148 -1.95 -0.51 -0.70
C MET A 148 -1.92 -0.97 -2.16
N VAL A 149 -2.03 -2.27 -2.39
CA VAL A 149 -1.85 -2.86 -3.73
C VAL A 149 -3.14 -2.88 -4.57
N SER A 150 -4.31 -2.97 -3.93
CA SER A 150 -5.61 -2.97 -4.63
C SER A 150 -6.24 -1.57 -4.74
N GLY A 151 -5.87 -0.66 -3.84
CA GLY A 151 -6.55 0.62 -3.66
C GLY A 151 -7.98 0.48 -3.15
N ALA A 152 -8.38 -0.69 -2.65
CA ALA A 152 -9.67 -0.93 -2.04
C ALA A 152 -9.60 -0.78 -0.51
N VAL A 153 -10.66 -0.26 0.09
CA VAL A 153 -10.82 -0.26 1.55
C VAL A 153 -11.28 -1.65 1.97
N GLY A 154 -10.38 -2.44 2.56
CA GLY A 154 -10.74 -3.74 3.13
C GLY A 154 -11.71 -3.58 4.30
N GLY A 155 -12.80 -4.36 4.31
CA GLY A 155 -13.76 -4.40 5.40
C GLY A 155 -13.33 -5.31 6.55
N PHE A 156 -13.93 -5.15 7.73
CA PHE A 156 -13.69 -6.06 8.86
C PHE A 156 -14.06 -7.52 8.53
N LEU A 157 -15.06 -7.73 7.67
CA LEU A 157 -15.41 -9.06 7.16
C LEU A 157 -14.33 -9.68 6.30
N ASP A 158 -13.58 -8.88 5.53
CA ASP A 158 -12.45 -9.42 4.76
C ASP A 158 -11.43 -10.02 5.73
N VAL A 159 -11.15 -9.36 6.86
CA VAL A 159 -10.24 -9.89 7.89
C VAL A 159 -10.76 -11.20 8.48
N ALA A 160 -12.08 -11.31 8.72
CA ALA A 160 -12.70 -12.51 9.28
C ALA A 160 -12.78 -13.67 8.27
N PHE A 161 -13.09 -13.41 7.00
CA PHE A 161 -13.17 -14.43 5.94
C PHE A 161 -11.79 -14.85 5.42
N ASN A 162 -10.77 -13.98 5.50
CA ASN A 162 -9.39 -14.30 5.14
C ASN A 162 -8.70 -15.29 6.11
N PHE A 163 -9.36 -15.71 7.20
CA PHE A 163 -8.87 -16.81 8.03
C PHE A 163 -8.79 -18.15 7.29
N ASN A 164 -9.58 -18.36 6.22
CA ASN A 164 -9.68 -19.65 5.52
C ASN A 164 -8.88 -19.70 4.20
N THR A 165 -8.73 -18.57 3.49
CA THR A 165 -7.90 -18.42 2.29
C THR A 165 -7.30 -17.02 2.27
N GLN A 166 -5.97 -16.90 2.36
CA GLN A 166 -5.31 -15.59 2.47
C GLN A 166 -5.02 -14.92 1.12
N ALA A 167 -4.96 -15.70 0.03
CA ALA A 167 -4.63 -15.22 -1.30
C ALA A 167 -5.54 -14.07 -1.75
N LEU A 168 -4.95 -13.00 -2.28
CA LEU A 168 -5.66 -11.88 -2.88
C LEU A 168 -5.93 -12.20 -4.35
N LEU A 169 -7.17 -12.58 -4.66
CA LEU A 169 -7.60 -12.95 -6.01
C LEU A 169 -8.14 -11.77 -6.82
N ASP A 170 -8.56 -10.71 -6.13
CA ASP A 170 -9.05 -9.49 -6.76
C ASP A 170 -7.94 -8.75 -7.50
N ASP A 171 -8.35 -7.94 -8.47
CA ASP A 171 -7.44 -7.09 -9.22
C ASP A 171 -6.64 -6.14 -8.33
N ASN A 172 -5.36 -6.01 -8.63
CA ASN A 172 -4.40 -5.24 -7.87
C ASN A 172 -3.16 -4.93 -8.71
N ILE A 173 -2.36 -3.97 -8.26
CA ILE A 173 -1.21 -3.46 -9.02
C ILE A 173 -0.14 -4.54 -9.30
N ILE A 174 0.03 -5.53 -8.40
CA ILE A 174 0.99 -6.63 -8.60
C ILE A 174 0.58 -7.47 -9.81
N VAL A 175 -0.71 -7.80 -9.92
CA VAL A 175 -1.24 -8.54 -11.08
C VAL A 175 -1.16 -7.70 -12.36
N GLN A 176 -1.43 -6.40 -12.29
CA GLN A 176 -1.30 -5.51 -13.45
C GLN A 176 0.14 -5.46 -13.97
N PHE A 177 1.15 -5.45 -13.08
CA PHE A 177 2.55 -5.58 -13.48
C PHE A 177 2.87 -6.94 -14.12
N LEU A 178 2.39 -8.05 -13.55
CA LEU A 178 2.60 -9.39 -14.13
C LEU A 178 2.02 -9.51 -15.54
N LYS A 179 0.83 -8.93 -15.79
CA LYS A 179 0.21 -8.94 -17.13
C LYS A 179 1.06 -8.30 -18.21
N VAL A 180 1.86 -7.29 -17.86
CA VAL A 180 2.79 -6.61 -18.79
C VAL A 180 4.21 -7.21 -18.73
N GLY A 181 4.35 -8.43 -18.20
CA GLY A 181 5.57 -9.23 -18.21
C GLY A 181 6.62 -8.82 -17.18
N TRP A 182 6.23 -8.08 -16.14
CA TRP A 182 7.18 -7.75 -15.09
C TRP A 182 7.57 -8.97 -14.27
N LYS A 183 8.88 -9.08 -14.01
CA LYS A 183 9.41 -10.08 -13.08
C LYS A 183 9.49 -9.48 -11.68
N ILE A 184 8.93 -10.19 -10.71
CA ILE A 184 8.79 -9.72 -9.33
C ILE A 184 9.67 -10.57 -8.42
N VAL A 185 10.38 -9.91 -7.50
CA VAL A 185 11.20 -10.52 -6.45
C VAL A 185 10.70 -10.03 -5.09
N MET A 186 10.66 -10.91 -4.08
CA MET A 186 10.17 -10.57 -2.74
C MET A 186 11.05 -11.14 -1.63
N HIS A 187 11.57 -10.28 -0.76
CA HIS A 187 12.26 -10.69 0.47
C HIS A 187 11.67 -9.98 1.69
N GLY A 188 11.36 -10.71 2.75
CA GLY A 188 10.73 -10.13 3.95
C GLY A 188 9.53 -10.92 4.44
N ASP A 189 8.61 -10.24 5.14
CA ASP A 189 7.44 -10.88 5.75
C ASP A 189 6.70 -11.85 4.82
N ASP A 190 6.52 -13.08 5.29
CA ASP A 190 5.92 -14.19 4.53
C ASP A 190 4.43 -13.95 4.18
N THR A 191 3.80 -12.92 4.76
CA THR A 191 2.46 -12.45 4.38
C THR A 191 2.35 -12.22 2.88
N TRP A 192 3.39 -11.71 2.22
CA TRP A 192 3.41 -11.53 0.76
C TRP A 192 3.26 -12.85 0.00
N LEU A 193 3.90 -13.94 0.46
CA LEU A 193 3.78 -15.27 -0.16
C LEU A 193 2.37 -15.85 -0.02
N LYS A 194 1.70 -15.53 1.09
CA LYS A 194 0.33 -15.97 1.37
C LYS A 194 -0.68 -15.19 0.53
N LEU A 195 -0.43 -13.88 0.32
CA LEU A 195 -1.26 -13.00 -0.50
C LEU A 195 -1.12 -13.29 -2.00
N PHE A 196 0.09 -13.59 -2.47
CA PHE A 196 0.41 -13.72 -3.91
C PHE A 196 1.13 -15.05 -4.23
N PRO A 197 0.48 -16.21 -3.96
CA PRO A 197 1.11 -17.50 -4.16
C PRO A 197 1.47 -17.72 -5.64
N GLY A 198 2.73 -18.08 -5.90
CA GLY A 198 3.23 -18.37 -7.25
C GLY A 198 3.50 -17.16 -8.14
N MET A 199 3.44 -15.93 -7.60
CA MET A 199 3.62 -14.70 -8.38
C MET A 199 5.06 -14.12 -8.35
N PHE A 200 5.96 -14.72 -7.56
CA PHE A 200 7.34 -14.25 -7.41
C PHE A 200 8.32 -15.15 -8.15
N SER A 201 9.18 -14.54 -8.97
CA SER A 201 10.25 -15.23 -9.71
C SER A 201 11.39 -15.70 -8.80
N ARG A 202 11.65 -14.94 -7.74
CA ARG A 202 12.53 -15.29 -6.62
C ARG A 202 11.91 -14.73 -5.35
N HIS A 203 12.03 -15.48 -4.26
CA HIS A 203 11.55 -14.99 -2.98
C HIS A 203 12.24 -15.66 -1.80
N ASP A 204 12.23 -14.97 -0.66
CA ASP A 204 12.61 -15.54 0.64
C ASP A 204 11.75 -14.91 1.75
N GLY A 205 10.91 -15.73 2.37
CA GLY A 205 9.92 -15.30 3.35
C GLY A 205 10.44 -15.40 4.78
N VAL A 206 10.23 -14.37 5.57
CA VAL A 206 10.57 -14.29 7.00
C VAL A 206 9.29 -14.35 7.80
N SER A 207 9.29 -15.15 8.88
CA SER A 207 8.12 -15.26 9.74
C SER A 207 8.04 -14.11 10.74
N SER A 208 6.89 -13.45 10.80
CA SER A 208 6.55 -12.38 11.77
C SER A 208 6.13 -12.88 13.15
N PHE A 209 6.05 -14.21 13.38
CA PHE A 209 5.51 -14.75 14.64
C PHE A 209 6.37 -14.50 15.89
N PHE A 210 7.67 -14.21 15.74
CA PHE A 210 8.57 -14.05 16.88
C PHE A 210 9.01 -12.59 17.07
N VAL A 211 8.12 -11.81 17.69
CA VAL A 211 8.26 -10.36 17.94
C VAL A 211 9.50 -9.97 18.77
N LYS A 212 10.11 -10.92 19.49
CA LYS A 212 11.35 -10.64 20.26
C LYS A 212 12.60 -10.51 19.39
N ASP A 213 12.54 -10.99 18.15
CA ASP A 213 13.64 -10.85 17.23
C ASP A 213 13.54 -9.52 16.47
N THR A 214 14.37 -8.56 16.86
CA THR A 214 14.45 -7.25 16.22
C THR A 214 15.61 -7.13 15.25
N VAL A 215 16.41 -8.19 15.04
CA VAL A 215 17.68 -8.11 14.30
C VAL A 215 17.75 -9.15 13.20
N GLN A 216 17.53 -10.43 13.52
CA GLN A 216 17.64 -11.51 12.55
C GLN A 216 16.55 -11.40 11.48
N VAL A 217 15.34 -10.96 11.85
CA VAL A 217 14.24 -10.68 10.90
C VAL A 217 14.67 -9.72 9.78
N ASP A 218 15.37 -8.63 10.11
CA ASP A 218 15.82 -7.65 9.12
C ASP A 218 17.09 -8.10 8.39
N GLN A 219 18.02 -8.77 9.08
CA GLN A 219 19.20 -9.37 8.46
C GLN A 219 18.83 -10.40 7.39
N ASN A 220 17.75 -11.15 7.59
CA ASN A 220 17.24 -12.12 6.62
C ASN A 220 16.74 -11.45 5.32
N VAL A 221 16.34 -10.18 5.39
CA VAL A 221 16.02 -9.37 4.21
C VAL A 221 17.29 -8.78 3.62
N SER A 222 18.10 -8.10 4.44
CA SER A 222 19.28 -7.36 3.97
C SER A 222 20.36 -8.24 3.34
N ARG A 223 20.45 -9.52 3.72
CA ARG A 223 21.44 -10.45 3.13
C ARG A 223 21.26 -10.66 1.61
N HIS A 224 20.08 -10.40 1.06
CA HIS A 224 19.81 -10.48 -0.38
C HIS A 224 19.98 -9.15 -1.10
N LEU A 225 20.08 -8.03 -0.36
CA LEU A 225 19.93 -6.68 -0.91
C LEU A 225 20.98 -6.35 -1.96
N VAL A 226 22.27 -6.55 -1.66
CA VAL A 226 23.37 -6.22 -2.57
C VAL A 226 23.30 -7.08 -3.83
N ASP A 227 23.01 -8.37 -3.68
CA ASP A 227 22.91 -9.30 -4.80
C ASP A 227 21.74 -8.91 -5.73
N GLU A 228 20.56 -8.63 -5.19
CA GLU A 228 19.39 -8.25 -6.01
C GLU A 228 19.57 -6.87 -6.68
N LEU A 229 20.19 -5.90 -6.01
CA LEU A 229 20.51 -4.59 -6.60
C LEU A 229 21.52 -4.71 -7.76
N GLY A 230 22.39 -5.73 -7.75
CA GLY A 230 23.30 -6.04 -8.85
C GLY A 230 22.64 -6.69 -10.07
N ARG A 231 21.35 -7.05 -10.00
CA ARG A 231 20.64 -7.78 -11.06
C ARG A 231 19.76 -6.88 -11.91
N THR A 232 19.58 -7.30 -13.16
CA THR A 232 18.75 -6.63 -14.18
C THR A 232 17.56 -7.46 -14.64
N ASP A 233 17.34 -8.63 -14.05
CA ASP A 233 16.34 -9.61 -14.46
C ASP A 233 14.98 -9.45 -13.75
N TRP A 234 14.79 -8.38 -12.98
CA TRP A 234 13.55 -8.04 -12.29
C TRP A 234 13.12 -6.60 -12.56
N SER A 235 11.81 -6.36 -12.49
CA SER A 235 11.17 -5.04 -12.67
C SER A 235 10.56 -4.51 -11.37
N LEU A 236 10.14 -5.39 -10.47
CA LEU A 236 9.71 -5.05 -9.11
C LEU A 236 10.49 -5.86 -8.06
N LEU A 237 11.14 -5.16 -7.13
CA LEU A 237 11.74 -5.73 -5.93
C LEU A 237 10.95 -5.27 -4.68
N ILE A 238 10.40 -6.22 -3.94
CA ILE A 238 9.69 -5.97 -2.67
C ILE A 238 10.61 -6.38 -1.53
N LEU A 239 10.81 -5.46 -0.58
CA LEU A 239 11.58 -5.67 0.65
C LEU A 239 10.67 -5.33 1.82
N HIS A 240 10.38 -6.27 2.72
CA HIS A 240 9.50 -6.02 3.87
C HIS A 240 10.23 -6.27 5.19
N TYR A 241 10.60 -5.19 5.87
CA TYR A 241 11.32 -5.18 7.13
C TYR A 241 10.36 -5.13 8.32
N LEU A 242 10.59 -5.97 9.33
CA LEU A 242 9.70 -6.19 10.49
C LEU A 242 10.29 -5.62 11.79
N GLY A 243 11.60 -5.40 11.84
CA GLY A 243 12.30 -5.14 13.10
C GLY A 243 11.88 -3.84 13.80
N LEU A 244 11.34 -2.86 13.08
CA LEU A 244 10.84 -1.61 13.67
C LEU A 244 9.55 -1.84 14.46
N ASP A 245 8.55 -2.50 13.87
CA ASP A 245 7.33 -2.90 14.58
C ASP A 245 7.65 -3.78 15.80
N HIS A 246 8.57 -4.74 15.65
CA HIS A 246 9.04 -5.58 16.76
C HIS A 246 9.68 -4.76 17.90
N VAL A 247 10.49 -3.74 17.58
CA VAL A 247 11.02 -2.79 18.58
C VAL A 247 9.87 -2.02 19.26
N GLY A 248 8.87 -1.62 18.49
CA GLY A 248 7.63 -1.02 18.98
C GLY A 248 6.96 -1.90 20.03
N HIS A 249 6.58 -3.13 19.71
CA HIS A 249 5.94 -4.06 20.65
C HIS A 249 6.76 -4.32 21.91
N LEU A 250 8.09 -4.34 21.82
CA LEU A 250 8.96 -4.62 22.96
C LEU A 250 9.11 -3.45 23.93
N GLY A 251 9.15 -2.21 23.43
CA GLY A 251 9.55 -1.06 24.24
C GLY A 251 8.81 0.24 23.97
N GLY A 252 7.79 0.21 23.11
CA GLY A 252 7.04 1.37 22.65
C GLY A 252 7.85 2.32 21.76
N ARG A 253 7.21 3.43 21.42
CA ARG A 253 7.74 4.45 20.49
C ARG A 253 9.04 5.09 20.96
N ASN A 254 9.20 5.21 22.27
CA ASN A 254 10.35 5.82 22.93
C ASN A 254 11.39 4.79 23.40
N SER A 255 11.33 3.55 22.88
CA SER A 255 12.33 2.52 23.14
C SER A 255 13.74 3.01 22.81
N VAL A 256 14.72 2.66 23.64
CA VAL A 256 16.14 2.94 23.36
C VAL A 256 16.64 2.29 22.08
N LEU A 257 15.92 1.27 21.58
CA LEU A 257 16.23 0.58 20.33
C LEU A 257 15.61 1.26 19.10
N MET A 258 14.69 2.21 19.26
CA MET A 258 13.97 2.83 18.15
C MET A 258 14.89 3.66 17.25
N ALA A 259 15.70 4.55 17.83
CA ALA A 259 16.64 5.36 17.05
C ALA A 259 17.72 4.51 16.34
N PRO A 260 18.38 3.52 16.98
CA PRO A 260 19.26 2.58 16.28
C PRO A 260 18.56 1.85 15.11
N LYS A 261 17.31 1.41 15.30
CA LYS A 261 16.55 0.72 14.25
C LYS A 261 16.18 1.65 13.09
N LEU A 262 15.83 2.90 13.35
CA LEU A 262 15.66 3.91 12.30
C LEU A 262 16.96 4.17 11.53
N GLY A 263 18.11 4.17 12.20
CA GLY A 263 19.42 4.28 11.54
C GLY A 263 19.75 3.09 10.64
N GLU A 264 19.35 1.89 11.02
CA GLU A 264 19.45 0.72 10.14
C GLU A 264 18.61 0.89 8.87
N MET A 265 17.36 1.34 9.01
CA MET A 265 16.49 1.60 7.85
C MET A 265 17.03 2.73 6.96
N ASP A 266 17.62 3.77 7.54
CA ASP A 266 18.25 4.86 6.78
C ASP A 266 19.43 4.36 5.92
N GLU A 267 20.27 3.47 6.46
CA GLU A 267 21.38 2.86 5.72
C GLU A 267 20.88 1.90 4.62
N VAL A 268 19.77 1.19 4.83
CA VAL A 268 19.12 0.40 3.77
C VAL A 268 18.61 1.31 2.64
N ILE A 269 17.88 2.39 2.98
CA ILE A 269 17.38 3.38 2.01
C ILE A 269 18.55 3.96 1.19
N LYS A 270 19.62 4.34 1.86
CA LYS A 270 20.85 4.85 1.24
C LYS A 270 21.50 3.83 0.31
N THR A 271 21.60 2.58 0.74
CA THR A 271 22.16 1.50 -0.08
C THR A 271 21.33 1.31 -1.35
N ILE A 272 20.00 1.31 -1.23
CA ILE A 272 19.12 1.18 -2.39
C ILE A 272 19.26 2.38 -3.33
N ASP A 273 19.13 3.61 -2.83
CA ASP A 273 19.17 4.82 -3.65
C ASP A 273 20.50 4.92 -4.41
N LEU A 274 21.64 4.73 -3.73
CA LEU A 274 22.96 4.84 -4.36
C LEU A 274 23.22 3.78 -5.44
N ASN A 275 22.63 2.59 -5.33
CA ASN A 275 22.75 1.53 -6.34
C ASN A 275 21.66 1.61 -7.43
N SER A 276 20.62 2.42 -7.23
CA SER A 276 19.50 2.58 -8.18
C SER A 276 19.65 3.80 -9.09
N LEU A 277 20.63 4.67 -8.81
CA LEU A 277 20.94 5.83 -9.65
C LEU A 277 21.51 5.38 -11.00
N PRO A 278 21.05 5.94 -12.14
CA PRO A 278 21.62 5.63 -13.44
C PRO A 278 23.11 5.99 -13.47
N THR A 279 23.97 5.03 -13.80
CA THR A 279 25.33 5.32 -14.22
C THR A 279 25.35 5.52 -15.73
N ASN A 280 26.32 6.28 -16.26
CA ASN A 280 26.46 6.52 -17.71
C ASN A 280 26.59 5.22 -18.54
N ASP A 281 26.88 4.09 -17.90
CA ASP A 281 27.06 2.77 -18.53
C ASP A 281 25.82 1.86 -18.45
N ASN A 282 24.83 2.19 -17.62
CA ASN A 282 23.71 1.29 -17.33
C ASN A 282 22.43 1.75 -18.04
N ASN A 283 22.08 1.08 -19.15
CA ASN A 283 20.77 1.19 -19.84
C ASN A 283 19.57 0.67 -18.98
N GLN A 284 19.63 0.72 -17.66
CA GLN A 284 18.69 0.06 -16.73
C GLN A 284 17.35 0.80 -16.52
N GLY A 285 17.07 1.85 -17.28
CA GLY A 285 15.85 2.66 -17.10
C GLY A 285 15.83 3.43 -15.78
N ARG A 286 14.74 4.16 -15.51
CA ARG A 286 14.55 4.96 -14.29
C ARG A 286 13.95 4.10 -13.19
N THR A 287 14.59 4.03 -12.02
CA THR A 287 14.07 3.29 -10.86
C THR A 287 13.38 4.24 -9.88
N LEU A 288 12.18 3.88 -9.43
CA LEU A 288 11.51 4.50 -8.28
C LEU A 288 11.80 3.67 -7.03
N LEU A 289 12.30 4.31 -5.97
CA LEU A 289 12.29 3.73 -4.63
C LEU A 289 11.07 4.29 -3.89
N LEU A 290 10.14 3.41 -3.54
CA LEU A 290 8.98 3.74 -2.72
C LEU A 290 9.15 3.09 -1.33
N VAL A 291 9.34 3.92 -0.31
CA VAL A 291 9.37 3.48 1.09
C VAL A 291 8.00 3.73 1.70
N VAL A 292 7.35 2.69 2.21
CA VAL A 292 6.03 2.78 2.83
C VAL A 292 6.03 2.13 4.21
N SER A 293 5.03 2.49 5.02
CA SER A 293 4.60 1.66 6.12
C SER A 293 3.13 1.27 5.96
N ASP A 294 2.82 0.09 6.44
CA ASP A 294 1.50 -0.49 6.47
C ASP A 294 0.61 0.14 7.56
N HIS A 295 1.19 0.47 8.71
CA HIS A 295 0.57 1.22 9.79
C HIS A 295 1.60 2.02 10.61
N GLY A 296 1.10 2.82 11.56
CA GLY A 296 1.89 3.35 12.67
C GLY A 296 1.76 2.50 13.93
N MET A 297 1.94 3.10 15.10
CA MET A 297 1.85 2.41 16.39
C MET A 297 1.49 3.38 17.52
N THR A 298 0.74 2.90 18.51
CA THR A 298 0.47 3.60 19.77
C THR A 298 1.75 3.87 20.57
N GLU A 299 1.68 4.74 21.58
CA GLU A 299 2.83 5.04 22.47
C GLU A 299 3.49 3.79 23.08
N ASN A 300 2.69 2.77 23.41
CA ASN A 300 3.16 1.50 23.97
C ASN A 300 3.55 0.46 22.89
N GLY A 301 3.52 0.83 21.62
CA GLY A 301 3.93 -0.04 20.51
C GLY A 301 2.86 -1.01 20.00
N ASN A 302 1.62 -0.91 20.47
CA ASN A 302 0.50 -1.69 19.91
C ASN A 302 -0.05 -1.02 18.64
N HIS A 303 -0.79 -1.79 17.84
CA HIS A 303 -1.53 -1.32 16.67
C HIS A 303 -2.80 -2.18 16.46
N GLY A 304 -3.55 -1.93 15.38
CA GLY A 304 -4.80 -2.62 15.03
C GLY A 304 -6.06 -1.76 15.22
N GLY A 305 -5.96 -0.66 15.96
CA GLY A 305 -7.02 0.31 16.20
C GLY A 305 -7.08 1.44 15.17
N SER A 306 -7.63 2.58 15.61
CA SER A 306 -7.93 3.74 14.78
C SER A 306 -7.43 5.05 15.39
N SER A 307 -6.51 4.99 16.36
CA SER A 307 -5.89 6.19 16.91
C SER A 307 -5.07 6.92 15.83
N TYR A 308 -4.80 8.21 16.02
CA TYR A 308 -3.97 8.95 15.08
C TYR A 308 -2.62 8.25 14.86
N GLU A 309 -1.99 7.81 15.95
CA GLU A 309 -0.66 7.21 15.98
C GLU A 309 -0.62 5.88 15.22
N GLU A 310 -1.73 5.12 15.25
CA GLU A 310 -1.87 3.86 14.53
C GLU A 310 -2.14 4.06 13.03
N ILE A 311 -2.93 5.06 12.65
CA ILE A 311 -3.31 5.30 11.24
C ILE A 311 -2.28 6.15 10.48
N ASP A 312 -1.31 6.76 11.16
CA ASP A 312 -0.30 7.61 10.55
C ASP A 312 0.83 6.81 9.90
N SER A 313 0.63 6.33 8.67
CA SER A 313 1.62 5.56 7.92
C SER A 313 2.38 6.41 6.90
N LEU A 314 3.63 6.05 6.62
CA LEU A 314 4.53 6.75 5.71
C LEU A 314 4.29 6.29 4.27
N ALA A 315 4.33 7.24 3.33
CA ALA A 315 4.71 6.96 1.96
C ALA A 315 5.76 7.99 1.50
N LEU A 316 6.93 7.50 1.10
CA LEU A 316 8.08 8.32 0.71
C LEU A 316 8.56 7.86 -0.66
N PHE A 317 8.31 8.69 -1.66
CA PHE A 317 8.73 8.44 -3.04
C PHE A 317 10.10 9.08 -3.26
N ILE A 318 11.11 8.28 -3.61
CA ILE A 318 12.48 8.71 -3.85
C ILE A 318 12.80 8.46 -5.33
N GLY A 319 13.16 9.53 -6.02
CA GLY A 319 13.38 9.51 -7.46
C GLY A 319 14.71 10.16 -7.90
N PRO A 320 14.90 10.34 -9.22
CA PRO A 320 16.03 11.07 -9.76
C PRO A 320 16.02 12.55 -9.30
N THR A 321 17.08 13.30 -9.60
CA THR A 321 17.19 14.73 -9.25
C THR A 321 15.98 15.54 -9.72
N ASN A 322 15.48 16.43 -8.86
CA ASN A 322 14.31 17.30 -9.05
C ASN A 322 12.95 16.58 -9.10
N PHE A 323 12.85 15.39 -8.52
CA PHE A 323 11.59 14.65 -8.43
C PHE A 323 10.59 15.28 -7.44
N GLY A 324 11.05 15.81 -6.30
CA GLY A 324 10.20 16.38 -5.26
C GLY A 324 10.29 17.90 -5.14
N SER A 325 9.34 18.48 -4.39
CA SER A 325 9.37 19.90 -4.02
C SER A 325 10.04 20.11 -2.66
N THR A 326 10.79 21.20 -2.52
CA THR A 326 11.36 21.66 -1.24
C THR A 326 10.36 22.45 -0.38
N SER A 327 9.14 22.66 -0.87
CA SER A 327 8.12 23.48 -0.20
C SER A 327 7.55 22.79 1.05
N GLY A 328 7.65 23.49 2.17
CA GLY A 328 7.26 23.03 3.51
C GLY A 328 5.76 22.84 3.69
N THR A 329 5.37 21.59 3.86
CA THR A 329 4.40 20.98 4.79
C THR A 329 4.26 19.52 4.33
N PRO A 330 4.26 18.52 5.23
CA PRO A 330 4.09 17.14 4.80
C PRO A 330 2.78 16.93 4.04
N ASN A 331 2.83 16.24 2.91
CA ASN A 331 1.64 15.96 2.13
C ASN A 331 0.73 14.96 2.86
N LYS A 332 -0.56 14.97 2.53
CA LYS A 332 -1.54 14.02 3.07
C LYS A 332 -2.12 13.19 1.93
N ALA A 333 -2.30 11.90 2.18
CA ALA A 333 -2.94 10.96 1.28
C ALA A 333 -3.62 9.87 2.09
N ASN A 334 -4.40 9.00 1.45
CA ASN A 334 -4.81 7.74 2.01
C ASN A 334 -3.93 6.61 1.47
N GLN A 335 -3.72 5.56 2.25
CA GLN A 335 -2.92 4.41 1.83
C GLN A 335 -3.46 3.75 0.54
N VAL A 336 -4.78 3.81 0.32
CA VAL A 336 -5.43 3.31 -0.90
C VAL A 336 -5.10 4.11 -2.16
N ASP A 337 -4.56 5.33 -2.04
CA ASP A 337 -4.17 6.19 -3.16
C ASP A 337 -2.90 5.69 -3.88
N LEU A 338 -2.17 4.75 -3.26
CA LEU A 338 -0.93 4.18 -3.79
C LEU A 338 -1.18 3.36 -5.07
N ALA A 339 -2.24 2.55 -5.13
CA ALA A 339 -2.48 1.67 -6.27
C ALA A 339 -2.74 2.46 -7.57
N SER A 340 -3.63 3.45 -7.53
CA SER A 340 -3.89 4.37 -8.65
C SER A 340 -2.67 5.20 -9.03
N THR A 341 -1.91 5.68 -8.04
CA THR A 341 -0.69 6.46 -8.29
C THR A 341 0.37 5.61 -9.00
N LEU A 342 0.63 4.39 -8.51
CA LEU A 342 1.58 3.47 -9.13
C LEU A 342 1.14 3.05 -10.53
N ALA A 343 -0.15 2.77 -10.73
CA ALA A 343 -0.69 2.42 -12.04
C ALA A 343 -0.33 3.48 -13.09
N LEU A 344 -0.54 4.76 -12.76
CA LEU A 344 -0.23 5.87 -13.67
C LEU A 344 1.28 6.10 -13.82
N LEU A 345 2.07 6.00 -12.75
CA LEU A 345 3.54 6.16 -12.81
C LEU A 345 4.21 5.14 -13.75
N PHE A 346 3.62 3.95 -13.90
CA PHE A 346 4.18 2.84 -14.67
C PHE A 346 3.40 2.51 -15.96
N GLY A 347 2.31 3.24 -16.25
CA GLY A 347 1.53 3.08 -17.47
C GLY A 347 0.80 1.73 -17.54
N VAL A 348 0.19 1.29 -16.43
CA VAL A 348 -0.67 0.10 -16.37
C VAL A 348 -2.09 0.49 -15.92
N PRO A 349 -3.12 -0.35 -16.17
CA PRO A 349 -4.48 -0.06 -15.74
C PRO A 349 -4.60 0.10 -14.21
N ILE A 350 -5.41 1.06 -13.77
CA ILE A 350 -5.80 1.18 -12.36
C ILE A 350 -6.64 -0.05 -11.97
N PRO A 351 -6.36 -0.71 -10.83
CA PRO A 351 -7.11 -1.89 -10.41
C PRO A 351 -8.63 -1.67 -10.34
N MET A 352 -9.40 -2.68 -10.75
CA MET A 352 -10.85 -2.59 -11.01
C MET A 352 -11.68 -1.99 -9.86
N ASN A 353 -11.31 -2.34 -8.61
CA ASN A 353 -12.03 -1.95 -7.40
C ASN A 353 -11.35 -0.82 -6.61
N ASN A 354 -10.33 -0.18 -7.19
CA ASN A 354 -9.62 0.95 -6.59
C ASN A 354 -10.59 2.10 -6.30
N VAL A 355 -10.54 2.63 -5.08
CA VAL A 355 -11.22 3.87 -4.67
C VAL A 355 -10.25 5.00 -4.34
N GLY A 356 -8.95 4.73 -4.38
CA GLY A 356 -7.90 5.71 -4.15
C GLY A 356 -7.82 6.77 -5.22
N MET A 357 -7.31 7.94 -4.82
CA MET A 357 -7.05 9.09 -5.67
C MET A 357 -5.59 9.10 -6.13
N LEU A 358 -5.21 10.06 -6.99
CA LEU A 358 -3.81 10.26 -7.38
C LEU A 358 -3.07 11.15 -6.38
N MET A 359 -1.85 10.75 -6.04
CA MET A 359 -0.92 11.53 -5.22
C MET A 359 -0.22 12.58 -6.09
N ALA A 360 -0.91 13.71 -6.34
CA ALA A 360 -0.58 14.69 -7.38
C ALA A 360 0.87 15.21 -7.39
N GLU A 361 1.50 15.40 -6.22
CA GLU A 361 2.89 15.89 -6.16
C GLU A 361 3.88 14.98 -6.89
N THR A 362 3.62 13.67 -6.95
CA THR A 362 4.48 12.70 -7.65
C THR A 362 4.53 12.92 -9.17
N PHE A 363 3.62 13.72 -9.71
CA PHE A 363 3.52 14.06 -11.12
C PHE A 363 4.00 15.48 -11.45
N LYS A 364 4.36 16.31 -10.46
CA LYS A 364 4.74 17.72 -10.69
C LYS A 364 6.00 17.90 -11.54
N SER A 365 6.92 16.93 -11.55
CA SER A 365 8.09 16.99 -12.43
C SER A 365 7.74 16.84 -13.92
N LEU A 366 6.48 16.51 -14.25
CA LEU A 366 5.95 16.47 -15.61
C LEU A 366 5.53 17.85 -16.13
N THR A 367 6.20 18.94 -15.72
CA THR A 367 5.78 20.36 -15.86
C THR A 367 5.46 20.90 -17.27
N GLY A 368 5.45 20.07 -18.31
CA GLY A 368 4.82 20.38 -19.62
C GLY A 368 3.44 19.75 -19.83
N MET A 369 2.97 18.90 -18.92
CA MET A 369 1.74 18.12 -19.02
C MET A 369 0.77 18.39 -17.86
N MET A 370 0.97 19.36 -16.97
CA MET A 370 0.01 19.54 -15.86
C MET A 370 -1.41 19.94 -16.35
N ASP A 371 -1.50 20.72 -17.43
CA ASP A 371 -2.81 21.03 -18.07
C ASP A 371 -3.43 19.77 -18.70
N LEU A 372 -2.60 18.86 -19.24
CA LEU A 372 -3.02 17.55 -19.74
C LEU A 372 -3.28 16.56 -18.61
N VAL A 373 -2.58 16.59 -17.48
CA VAL A 373 -2.82 15.67 -16.36
C VAL A 373 -4.10 16.10 -15.65
N GLU A 374 -4.38 17.39 -15.43
CA GLU A 374 -5.67 17.81 -14.88
C GLU A 374 -6.84 17.56 -15.86
N GLN A 375 -6.68 17.82 -17.16
CA GLN A 375 -7.73 17.52 -18.15
C GLN A 375 -7.85 16.02 -18.47
N GLU A 376 -6.76 15.30 -18.71
CA GLU A 376 -6.70 13.87 -19.06
C GLU A 376 -6.89 12.94 -17.86
N VAL A 377 -6.47 13.27 -16.63
CA VAL A 377 -6.94 12.52 -15.43
C VAL A 377 -8.46 12.65 -15.31
N THR A 378 -8.99 13.83 -15.65
CA THR A 378 -10.44 14.06 -15.70
C THR A 378 -11.10 13.44 -16.94
N ILE A 379 -10.40 13.12 -18.04
CA ILE A 379 -10.98 12.64 -19.31
C ILE A 379 -10.77 11.14 -19.54
N VAL A 380 -9.60 10.59 -19.20
CA VAL A 380 -9.18 9.18 -19.40
C VAL A 380 -9.77 8.25 -18.34
N TRP A 381 -10.07 8.75 -17.13
CA TRP A 381 -10.45 7.90 -15.99
C TRP A 381 -11.80 8.24 -15.35
N LYS A 382 -12.78 8.75 -16.12
CA LYS A 382 -14.16 8.94 -15.63
C LYS A 382 -14.93 7.61 -15.49
N ARG A 383 -14.45 6.67 -14.68
CA ARG A 383 -15.44 5.81 -14.00
C ARG A 383 -16.15 6.71 -12.99
N PRO A 384 -17.49 6.75 -12.98
CA PRO A 384 -18.18 7.50 -11.94
C PRO A 384 -17.66 6.95 -10.62
N PHE A 385 -17.05 7.81 -9.81
CA PHE A 385 -16.90 7.59 -8.38
C PHE A 385 -18.32 7.41 -7.85
N VAL A 386 -18.86 6.19 -7.93
CA VAL A 386 -20.08 5.82 -7.22
C VAL A 386 -19.65 5.65 -5.78
N VAL A 387 -19.42 6.78 -5.13
CA VAL A 387 -19.57 6.88 -3.68
C VAL A 387 -21.07 6.76 -3.47
N CYS A 388 -21.58 5.53 -3.35
CA CYS A 388 -22.78 5.33 -2.57
C CYS A 388 -22.40 5.69 -1.13
N ILE A 389 -22.70 6.94 -0.76
CA ILE A 389 -22.79 7.36 0.64
C ILE A 389 -24.03 6.70 1.23
#